data_AF-A0A2D4SJL8-F1
#
_entry.id   AF-A0A2D4SJL8-F1
#
_cell.length_a   1.000
_cell.length_b   1.000
_cell.length_c   1.000
_cell.angle_alpha   90.00
_cell.angle_beta   90.00
_cell.angle_gamma   90.00
#
_symmetry.space_group_name_H-M   'P 1'
#
loop_
_entity.id
_entity.type
_entity.pdbx_description
1 polymer ?
#
loop_
_entity_poly.entity_id
_entity_poly.type
_entity_poly.pdbx_seq_one_letter_code
_entity_poly.pdbx_strand_id
1 'polypeptide(L)'
;MTRVFGLLFEDERDGILAIKPSRPFFGCQGDEQHVDVINGTIDCDLLPTPNGITYLVGFKGVGDTRRTSFTLRWRIANQTEIDITPANSVNSKTTNSPSDQTVYERVQLKRIAGELNESLEDKQEITSQLEAAEARVQQLEEELQSFKNSTDTALAGKDATIAKLNVQKEPEIKTVYLEKPVPPKALHDRIKRLEQDNQRLIELNAEYYKSVVDLHQLKLNRAQSLPSSGPIITPEDTPRQRLIKKLIDR
;
A
#
# COMPACT_ATOMS: atom_id res chain seq x y z
N MET A 1 10.89 -0.62 52.52
CA MET A 1 10.22 -1.46 51.50
C MET A 1 8.74 -1.38 51.79
N THR A 2 7.91 -1.43 50.75
CA THR A 2 6.45 -1.37 50.81
C THR A 2 5.92 -2.69 50.30
N ARG A 3 5.13 -3.37 51.13
CA ARG A 3 4.49 -4.63 50.76
C ARG A 3 3.27 -4.34 49.91
N VAL A 4 3.24 -4.93 48.73
CA VAL A 4 2.17 -4.79 47.75
C VAL A 4 1.47 -6.13 47.64
N PHE A 5 0.22 -6.18 48.07
CA PHE A 5 -0.59 -7.40 48.09
C PHE A 5 -1.99 -7.15 47.53
N GLY A 6 -2.69 -8.23 47.21
CA GLY A 6 -4.11 -8.17 46.82
C GLY A 6 -4.44 -8.98 45.57
N LEU A 7 -5.70 -8.91 45.15
CA LEU A 7 -6.21 -9.59 43.97
C LEU A 7 -5.94 -8.74 42.72
N LEU A 8 -5.09 -9.24 41.82
CA LEU A 8 -4.78 -8.58 40.55
C LEU A 8 -5.78 -8.93 39.45
N PHE A 9 -6.29 -10.16 39.47
CA PHE A 9 -7.23 -10.67 38.46
C PHE A 9 -8.37 -11.43 39.12
N GLU A 10 -9.61 -11.06 38.79
CA GLU A 10 -10.82 -11.75 39.26
C GLU A 10 -10.94 -13.18 38.69
N ASP A 11 -10.29 -13.44 37.55
CA ASP A 11 -10.29 -14.75 36.87
C ASP A 11 -9.38 -15.81 37.55
N GLU A 12 -8.79 -15.51 38.72
CA GLU A 12 -7.90 -16.38 39.50
C GLU A 12 -6.70 -16.96 38.71
N ARG A 13 -6.31 -16.32 37.60
CA ARG A 13 -5.26 -16.83 36.72
C ARG A 13 -3.87 -16.81 37.38
N ASP A 14 -3.15 -17.92 37.18
CA ASP A 14 -1.76 -18.07 37.58
C ASP A 14 -0.79 -17.56 36.50
N GLY A 15 0.36 -17.07 36.93
CA GLY A 15 1.40 -16.61 36.01
C GLY A 15 2.56 -15.92 36.69
N ILE A 16 3.32 -15.18 35.90
CA ILE A 16 4.47 -14.40 36.35
C ILE A 16 4.19 -12.94 36.08
N LEU A 17 4.31 -12.13 37.13
CA LEU A 17 4.29 -10.68 37.07
C LEU A 17 5.71 -10.16 36.89
N ALA A 18 5.97 -9.54 35.76
CA ALA A 18 7.21 -8.86 35.46
C ALA A 18 7.12 -7.39 35.81
N ILE A 19 7.99 -6.93 36.71
CA ILE A 19 8.00 -5.58 37.25
C ILE A 19 9.35 -4.94 36.94
N LYS A 20 9.34 -3.75 36.36
CA LYS A 20 10.56 -3.00 36.05
C LYS A 20 10.35 -1.51 36.29
N PRO A 21 11.26 -0.80 36.97
CA PRO A 21 11.12 0.66 37.10
C PRO A 21 11.33 1.33 35.73
N SER A 22 10.57 2.40 35.45
CA SER A 22 10.68 3.15 34.20
C SER A 22 12.06 3.82 34.04
N ARG A 23 12.69 4.17 35.16
CA ARG A 23 14.07 4.64 35.27
C ARG A 23 14.70 4.08 36.55
N PRO A 24 15.99 3.70 36.56
CA PRO A 24 16.67 3.26 37.77
C PRO A 24 16.68 4.40 38.81
N PHE A 25 16.53 4.05 40.09
CA PHE A 25 16.57 5.00 41.19
C PHE A 25 17.22 4.38 42.42
N PHE A 26 17.41 5.18 43.46
CA PHE A 26 18.16 4.75 44.65
C PHE A 26 17.57 3.46 45.26
N GLY A 27 18.39 2.41 45.32
CA GLY A 27 18.00 1.10 45.85
C GLY A 27 17.27 0.16 44.87
N CYS A 28 16.88 0.64 43.67
CA CYS A 28 16.18 -0.16 42.66
C CYS A 28 16.93 -0.14 41.32
N GLN A 29 17.49 -1.28 40.94
CA GLN A 29 18.14 -1.46 39.64
C GLN A 29 17.11 -1.48 38.50
N GLY A 30 17.55 -1.15 37.29
CA GLY A 30 16.67 -1.08 36.10
C GLY A 30 16.29 -2.45 35.51
N ASP A 31 16.60 -3.53 36.21
CA ASP A 31 16.38 -4.90 35.76
C ASP A 31 14.93 -5.34 36.00
N GLU A 32 14.52 -6.38 35.28
CA GLU A 32 13.19 -6.96 35.39
C GLU A 32 13.14 -7.91 36.59
N GLN A 33 12.20 -7.65 37.50
CA GLN A 33 11.88 -8.50 38.63
C GLN A 33 10.69 -9.38 38.27
N HIS A 34 10.78 -10.67 38.60
CA HIS A 34 9.71 -11.63 38.37
C HIS A 34 9.10 -12.03 39.71
N VAL A 35 7.78 -11.89 39.82
CA VAL A 35 6.97 -12.24 40.99
C VAL A 35 5.91 -13.23 40.55
N ASP A 36 5.76 -14.33 41.28
CA ASP A 36 4.73 -15.31 40.96
C ASP A 36 3.34 -14.81 41.37
N VAL A 37 2.36 -15.01 40.48
CA VAL A 37 0.94 -14.76 40.73
C VAL A 37 0.27 -16.11 40.97
N ILE A 38 -0.29 -16.30 42.17
CA ILE A 38 -0.94 -17.56 42.58
C ILE A 38 -2.41 -17.25 42.87
N ASN A 39 -3.33 -17.96 42.24
CA ASN A 39 -4.78 -17.79 42.31
C ASN A 39 -5.21 -16.32 42.08
N GLY A 40 -4.56 -15.64 41.12
CA GLY A 40 -4.81 -14.22 40.83
C GLY A 40 -4.37 -13.24 41.92
N THR A 41 -3.72 -13.71 43.00
CA THR A 41 -3.19 -12.88 44.09
C THR A 41 -1.70 -12.65 43.95
N ILE A 42 -1.26 -11.50 44.45
CA ILE A 42 0.15 -11.12 44.49
C ILE A 42 0.56 -10.73 45.91
N ASP A 43 1.82 -10.95 46.23
CA ASP A 43 2.46 -10.47 47.46
C ASP A 43 3.94 -10.22 47.16
N CYS A 44 4.34 -8.95 47.11
CA CYS A 44 5.71 -8.58 46.80
C CYS A 44 6.17 -7.31 47.51
N ASP A 45 7.46 -7.24 47.80
CA ASP A 45 8.08 -6.07 48.41
C ASP A 45 8.70 -5.19 47.33
N LEU A 46 8.18 -3.97 47.20
CA LEU A 46 8.67 -2.98 46.25
C LEU A 46 9.14 -1.72 46.96
N LEU A 47 10.04 -0.96 46.33
CA LEU A 47 10.52 0.28 46.89
C LEU A 47 9.54 1.42 46.57
N PRO A 48 9.34 2.38 47.49
CA PRO A 48 8.56 3.58 47.19
C PRO A 48 9.11 4.32 45.98
N THR A 49 8.23 4.67 45.05
CA THR A 49 8.64 5.38 43.83
C THR A 49 8.81 6.87 44.10
N PRO A 50 9.97 7.48 43.74
CA PRO A 50 10.12 8.93 43.78
C PRO A 50 9.26 9.63 42.73
N ASN A 51 9.07 10.95 42.87
CA ASN A 51 8.24 11.73 41.96
C ASN A 51 8.74 11.64 40.51
N GLY A 52 7.84 11.27 39.59
CA GLY A 52 8.14 11.14 38.16
C GLY A 52 8.64 9.77 37.71
N ILE A 53 8.81 8.80 38.62
CA ILE A 53 9.15 7.41 38.29
C ILE A 53 7.95 6.50 38.60
N THR A 54 7.76 5.49 37.77
CA THR A 54 6.70 4.48 37.91
C THR A 54 7.26 3.10 37.66
N TYR A 55 6.65 2.08 38.27
CA TYR A 55 6.90 0.69 37.89
C TYR A 55 6.06 0.34 36.67
N LEU A 56 6.72 -0.23 35.67
CA LEU A 56 6.12 -0.86 34.51
C LEU A 56 5.83 -2.30 34.89
N VAL A 57 4.57 -2.71 34.76
CA VAL A 57 4.09 -4.02 35.19
C VAL A 57 3.48 -4.74 33.99
N GLY A 58 3.96 -5.96 33.74
CA GLY A 58 3.50 -6.84 32.67
C GLY A 58 3.19 -8.22 33.23
N PHE A 59 2.15 -8.86 32.69
CA PHE A 59 1.76 -10.20 33.10
C PHE A 59 2.09 -11.22 32.01
N LYS A 60 2.60 -12.37 32.42
CA LYS A 60 2.84 -13.53 31.57
C LYS A 60 2.11 -14.74 32.11
N GLY A 61 1.47 -15.48 31.21
CA GLY A 61 0.91 -16.79 31.55
C GLY A 61 2.00 -17.81 31.82
N VAL A 62 1.64 -18.86 32.56
CA VAL A 62 2.53 -20.01 32.82
C VAL A 62 2.99 -20.61 31.49
N GLY A 63 4.32 -20.64 31.27
CA GLY A 63 4.93 -21.19 30.05
C GLY A 63 5.11 -20.20 28.90
N ASP A 64 4.76 -18.92 29.06
CA ASP A 64 5.02 -17.90 28.03
C ASP A 64 6.48 -17.40 28.06
N THR A 65 7.24 -17.73 27.01
CA THR A 65 8.65 -17.35 26.85
C THR A 65 8.85 -16.08 26.02
N ARG A 66 7.77 -15.40 25.62
CA ARG A 66 7.86 -14.18 24.80
C ARG A 66 8.39 -13.00 25.62
N ARG A 67 8.77 -11.93 24.90
CA ARG A 67 9.17 -10.66 25.53
C ARG A 67 7.98 -10.07 26.31
N THR A 68 8.23 -9.59 27.52
CA THR A 68 7.19 -9.02 28.40
C THR A 68 6.60 -7.74 27.82
N SER A 69 5.27 -7.71 27.67
CA SER A 69 4.52 -6.50 27.41
C SER A 69 4.14 -5.82 28.72
N PHE A 70 4.65 -4.60 28.93
CA PHE A 70 4.31 -3.80 30.10
C PHE A 70 3.04 -2.98 29.82
N THR A 71 1.90 -3.46 30.29
CA THR A 71 0.59 -2.84 30.07
C THR A 71 0.20 -1.90 31.20
N LEU A 72 0.63 -2.19 32.42
CA LEU A 72 0.26 -1.46 33.63
C LEU A 72 1.39 -0.55 34.11
N ARG A 73 1.01 0.54 34.77
CA ARG A 73 1.93 1.50 35.39
C ARG A 73 1.54 1.71 36.85
N TRP A 74 2.41 1.33 37.78
CA TRP A 74 2.19 1.47 39.20
C TRP A 74 3.03 2.58 39.80
N ARG A 75 2.44 3.30 40.76
CA ARG A 75 3.13 4.28 41.58
C ARG A 75 2.95 3.86 43.03
N ILE A 76 4.07 3.64 43.72
CA ILE A 76 4.10 3.07 45.06
C ILE A 76 4.37 4.22 46.03
N ALA A 77 3.39 4.49 46.87
CA ALA A 77 3.51 5.48 47.94
C ALA A 77 4.45 4.95 49.04
N ASN A 78 5.03 5.87 49.82
CA ASN A 78 5.84 5.50 50.99
C ASN A 78 4.93 5.08 52.16
N GLN A 79 4.34 3.90 52.05
CA GLN A 79 3.48 3.27 53.05
C GLN A 79 4.04 1.87 53.38
N THR A 80 3.63 1.29 54.49
CA THR A 80 4.05 -0.06 54.89
C THR A 80 3.41 -1.12 54.01
N GLU A 81 2.14 -0.93 53.67
CA GLU A 81 1.26 -1.92 53.05
C GLU A 81 0.32 -1.24 52.04
N ILE A 82 0.20 -1.80 50.84
CA ILE A 82 -0.71 -1.34 49.78
C ILE A 82 -1.52 -2.53 49.27
N ASP A 83 -2.85 -2.41 49.37
CA ASP A 83 -3.80 -3.35 48.79
C ASP A 83 -4.19 -2.90 47.38
N ILE A 84 -3.99 -3.77 46.38
CA ILE A 84 -4.32 -3.53 44.96
C ILE A 84 -5.72 -4.06 44.60
N THR A 85 -6.41 -4.74 45.51
CA THR A 85 -7.73 -5.32 45.26
C THR A 85 -8.72 -4.25 44.75
N PRO A 86 -9.41 -4.49 43.62
CA PRO A 86 -10.34 -3.51 43.06
C PRO A 86 -11.44 -3.18 44.08
N ALA A 87 -11.72 -1.89 44.25
CA ALA A 87 -12.56 -1.32 45.31
C ALA A 87 -14.04 -1.80 45.37
N ASN A 88 -14.43 -2.76 44.53
CA ASN A 88 -15.74 -3.40 44.55
C ASN A 88 -15.85 -4.55 45.56
N SER A 89 -14.75 -4.99 46.19
CA SER A 89 -14.79 -5.96 47.29
C SER A 89 -14.33 -5.35 48.62
N VAL A 90 -15.31 -4.95 49.44
CA VAL A 90 -15.26 -4.90 50.91
C VAL A 90 -14.41 -3.80 51.58
N ASN A 91 -15.13 -2.75 52.03
CA ASN A 91 -14.97 -2.01 53.29
C ASN A 91 -13.55 -1.74 53.83
N SER A 92 -12.92 -0.64 53.39
CA SER A 92 -11.89 0.02 54.19
C SER A 92 -12.54 0.91 55.27
N LYS A 93 -12.58 0.42 56.51
CA LYS A 93 -12.81 1.24 57.72
C LYS A 93 -11.69 2.26 57.85
N THR A 94 -11.96 3.51 57.51
CA THR A 94 -11.09 4.64 57.88
C THR A 94 -11.45 5.11 59.29
N THR A 95 -10.58 4.77 60.24
CA THR A 95 -10.53 5.41 61.56
C THR A 95 -9.90 6.80 61.43
N ASN A 96 -10.72 7.85 61.35
CA ASN A 96 -10.27 9.22 61.55
C ASN A 96 -11.03 9.87 62.71
N SER A 97 -10.27 10.38 63.68
CA SER A 97 -10.73 11.09 64.88
C SER A 97 -11.48 12.39 64.53
N PRO A 98 -12.56 12.78 65.25
CA PRO A 98 -13.57 13.67 64.71
C PRO A 98 -13.50 15.15 65.16
N SER A 99 -12.33 15.73 65.46
CA SER A 99 -12.31 17.07 66.11
C SER A 99 -11.62 18.24 65.39
N ASP A 100 -10.91 18.06 64.26
CA ASP A 100 -10.26 19.18 63.54
C ASP A 100 -10.67 19.34 62.06
N GLN A 101 -11.66 18.56 61.60
CA GLN A 101 -11.98 18.39 60.19
C GLN A 101 -12.81 19.51 59.52
N THR A 102 -13.32 20.50 60.24
CA THR A 102 -14.48 21.26 59.73
C THR A 102 -14.20 22.36 58.69
N VAL A 103 -13.01 22.96 58.65
CA VAL A 103 -12.70 24.08 57.73
C VAL A 103 -11.95 23.60 56.50
N TYR A 104 -10.94 22.75 56.67
CA TYR A 104 -10.15 22.21 55.57
C TYR A 104 -11.00 21.35 54.63
N GLU A 105 -11.87 20.49 55.18
CA GLU A 105 -12.79 19.68 54.36
C GLU A 105 -13.81 20.53 53.61
N ARG A 106 -14.31 21.63 54.19
CA ARG A 106 -15.20 22.55 53.47
C ARG A 106 -14.49 23.22 52.28
N VAL A 107 -13.22 23.58 52.42
CA VAL A 107 -12.44 24.16 51.33
C VAL A 107 -12.18 23.12 50.24
N GLN A 108 -11.84 21.88 50.61
CA GLN A 108 -11.68 20.79 49.66
C GLN A 108 -12.99 20.45 48.94
N LEU A 109 -14.11 20.35 49.67
CA LEU A 109 -15.44 20.11 49.10
C LEU A 109 -15.86 21.23 48.15
N LYS A 110 -15.57 22.49 48.48
CA LYS A 110 -15.83 23.62 47.57
C LYS A 110 -14.98 23.54 46.30
N ARG A 111 -13.71 23.15 46.41
CA ARG A 111 -12.85 22.96 45.24
C ARG A 111 -13.36 21.83 44.36
N ILE A 112 -13.66 20.67 44.95
CA ILE A 112 -14.20 19.50 44.23
C ILE A 112 -15.55 19.84 43.58
N ALA A 113 -16.43 20.57 44.29
CA ALA A 113 -17.70 21.03 43.72
C ALA A 113 -17.49 22.02 42.55
N GLY A 114 -16.48 22.89 42.64
CA GLY A 114 -16.09 23.78 41.55
C GLY A 114 -15.57 23.02 40.33
N GLU A 115 -14.61 22.11 40.52
CA GLU A 115 -14.06 21.25 39.48
C GLU A 115 -15.15 20.36 38.85
N LEU A 116 -16.10 19.87 39.66
CA LEU A 116 -17.24 19.11 39.17
C LEU A 116 -18.18 19.97 38.32
N ASN A 117 -18.45 21.20 38.74
CA ASN A 117 -19.32 22.11 38.00
C ASN A 117 -18.68 22.53 36.67
N GLU A 118 -17.37 22.85 36.68
CA GLU A 118 -16.59 23.11 35.47
C GLU A 118 -16.61 21.90 34.53
N SER A 119 -16.40 20.69 35.05
CA SER A 119 -16.50 19.46 34.24
C SER A 119 -17.90 19.20 33.69
N LEU A 120 -18.96 19.61 34.39
CA LEU A 120 -20.34 19.51 33.90
C LEU A 120 -20.61 20.53 32.80
N GLU A 121 -20.12 21.76 32.93
CA GLU A 121 -20.20 22.80 31.91
C GLU A 121 -19.46 22.38 30.63
N ASP A 122 -18.22 21.89 30.76
CA ASP A 122 -17.45 21.36 29.63
C ASP A 122 -18.16 20.21 28.93
N LYS A 123 -18.75 19.28 29.71
CA LYS A 123 -19.52 18.17 29.15
C LYS A 123 -20.75 18.66 28.40
N GLN A 124 -21.48 19.63 28.95
CA GLN A 124 -22.64 20.22 28.28
C GLN A 124 -22.23 20.90 26.97
N GLU A 125 -21.12 21.64 26.98
CA GLU A 125 -20.60 22.28 25.77
C GLU A 125 -20.24 21.22 24.71
N ILE A 126 -19.49 20.18 25.09
CA ILE A 126 -19.13 19.09 24.17
C ILE A 126 -20.37 18.39 23.63
N THR A 127 -21.38 18.11 24.46
CA THR A 127 -22.63 17.49 23.98
C THR A 127 -23.36 18.38 22.99
N SER A 128 -23.40 19.70 23.22
CA SER A 128 -24.03 20.64 22.28
C SER A 128 -23.27 20.73 20.96
N GLN A 129 -21.93 20.67 20.99
CA GLN A 129 -21.10 20.65 19.79
C GLN A 129 -21.27 19.34 19.01
N LEU A 130 -21.44 18.22 19.71
CA LEU A 130 -21.68 16.91 19.10
C LEU A 130 -23.04 16.88 18.40
N GLU A 131 -24.10 17.37 19.06
CA GLU A 131 -25.43 17.49 18.44
C GLU A 131 -25.40 18.41 17.19
N ALA A 132 -24.69 19.54 17.26
CA ALA A 132 -24.54 20.44 16.12
C ALA A 132 -23.74 19.79 14.97
N ALA A 133 -22.72 19.00 15.29
CA ALA A 133 -21.95 18.26 14.30
C ALA A 133 -22.79 17.15 13.64
N GLU A 134 -23.58 16.41 14.42
CA GLU A 134 -24.51 15.39 13.90
C GLU A 134 -25.56 16.00 12.98
N ALA A 135 -26.16 17.14 13.35
CA ALA A 135 -27.10 17.86 12.50
C ALA A 135 -26.46 18.28 11.17
N ARG A 136 -25.20 18.72 11.20
CA ARG A 136 -24.46 19.07 9.98
C ARG A 136 -24.15 17.86 9.11
N VAL A 137 -23.84 16.71 9.70
CA VAL A 137 -23.65 15.45 8.95
C VAL A 137 -24.94 15.06 8.24
N GLN A 138 -26.07 15.10 8.92
CA GLN A 138 -27.37 14.79 8.30
C GLN A 138 -27.69 15.72 7.13
N GLN A 139 -27.46 17.03 7.27
CA GLN A 139 -27.63 17.99 6.18
C GLN A 139 -26.73 17.66 4.98
N LEU A 140 -25.46 17.32 5.21
CA LEU A 140 -24.54 16.96 4.14
C LEU A 140 -24.94 15.65 3.45
N GLU A 141 -25.48 14.68 4.18
CA GLU A 141 -26.00 13.44 3.61
C GLU A 141 -27.21 13.69 2.71
N GLU A 142 -28.14 14.56 3.13
CA GLU A 142 -29.27 14.98 2.31
C GLU A 142 -28.82 15.72 1.04
N GLU A 143 -27.87 16.65 1.16
CA GLU A 143 -27.27 17.35 0.02
C GLU A 143 -26.62 16.37 -0.96
N LEU A 144 -25.84 15.41 -0.46
CA LEU A 144 -25.17 14.39 -1.27
C LEU A 144 -26.20 13.52 -2.00
N GLN A 145 -27.27 13.10 -1.32
CA GLN A 145 -28.34 12.33 -1.92
C GLN A 145 -29.07 13.13 -3.01
N SER A 146 -29.33 14.41 -2.77
CA SER A 146 -29.93 15.31 -3.77
C SER A 146 -29.03 15.46 -5.00
N PHE A 147 -27.72 15.57 -4.80
CA PHE A 147 -26.73 15.69 -5.87
C PHE A 147 -26.67 14.41 -6.69
N LYS A 148 -26.64 13.23 -6.05
CA LYS A 148 -26.69 11.93 -6.72
C LYS A 148 -27.92 11.80 -7.62
N ASN A 149 -29.10 12.13 -7.10
CA ASN A 149 -30.34 12.09 -7.88
C ASN A 149 -30.28 13.05 -9.10
N SER A 150 -29.71 14.25 -8.90
CA SER A 150 -29.50 15.23 -9.98
C SER A 150 -28.53 14.71 -11.05
N THR A 151 -27.42 14.08 -10.65
CA THR A 151 -26.46 13.51 -11.61
C THR A 151 -27.05 12.33 -12.37
N ASP A 152 -27.81 11.46 -11.70
CA ASP A 152 -28.41 10.29 -12.33
C ASP A 152 -29.48 10.70 -13.35
N THR A 153 -30.31 11.69 -13.01
CA THR A 153 -31.29 12.27 -13.95
C THR A 153 -30.62 12.95 -15.14
N ALA A 154 -29.52 13.67 -14.93
CA ALA A 154 -28.74 14.28 -16.01
C ALA A 154 -28.08 13.23 -16.92
N LEU A 155 -27.55 12.14 -16.36
CA LEU A 155 -26.98 11.02 -17.13
C LEU A 155 -28.06 10.31 -17.95
N ALA A 156 -29.20 9.97 -17.34
CA ALA A 156 -30.33 9.38 -18.05
C ALA A 156 -30.83 10.27 -19.20
N GLY A 157 -30.85 11.60 -18.99
CA GLY A 157 -31.17 12.56 -20.05
C GLY A 157 -30.16 12.56 -21.20
N LYS A 158 -28.86 12.46 -20.88
CA LYS A 158 -27.80 12.33 -21.89
C LYS A 158 -27.91 11.01 -22.66
N ASP A 159 -28.16 9.90 -21.99
CA ASP A 159 -28.33 8.61 -22.64
C ASP A 159 -29.54 8.60 -23.59
N ALA A 160 -30.65 9.22 -23.17
CA ALA A 160 -31.83 9.38 -24.01
C ALA A 160 -31.55 10.24 -25.26
N THR A 161 -30.73 11.29 -25.14
CA THR A 161 -30.33 12.12 -26.29
C THR A 161 -29.35 11.40 -27.22
N ILE A 162 -28.39 10.66 -26.67
CA ILE A 162 -27.47 9.80 -27.46
C ILE A 162 -28.25 8.73 -28.22
N ALA A 163 -29.21 8.07 -27.58
CA ALA A 163 -30.06 7.08 -28.23
C ALA A 163 -30.83 7.68 -29.41
N LYS A 164 -31.41 8.88 -29.26
CA LYS A 164 -32.09 9.58 -30.36
C LYS A 164 -31.14 9.92 -31.51
N LEU A 165 -29.92 10.37 -31.22
CA LEU A 165 -28.93 10.72 -32.23
C LEU A 165 -28.38 9.49 -32.98
N ASN A 166 -28.23 8.35 -32.30
CA ASN A 166 -27.80 7.10 -32.94
C ASN A 166 -28.84 6.57 -33.92
N VAL A 167 -30.14 6.70 -33.61
CA VAL A 167 -31.22 6.30 -34.55
C VAL A 167 -31.24 7.19 -35.80
N GLN A 168 -30.75 8.43 -35.72
CA GLN A 168 -30.73 9.37 -36.85
C GLN A 168 -29.47 9.26 -37.74
N LYS A 169 -28.55 8.32 -37.47
CA LYS A 169 -27.19 8.30 -38.03
C LYS A 169 -26.88 7.07 -38.90
N GLU A 170 -27.80 6.60 -39.73
CA GLU A 170 -27.39 5.94 -40.97
C GLU A 170 -27.18 7.03 -42.03
N PRO A 171 -25.94 7.48 -42.30
CA PRO A 171 -25.72 8.46 -43.36
C PRO A 171 -26.07 7.82 -44.70
N GLU A 172 -27.07 8.36 -45.40
CA GLU A 172 -27.27 8.07 -46.83
C GLU A 172 -26.07 8.62 -47.61
N ILE A 173 -25.06 7.77 -47.83
CA ILE A 173 -23.91 8.11 -48.67
C ILE A 173 -24.38 8.17 -50.13
N LYS A 174 -24.69 9.38 -50.61
CA LYS A 174 -24.94 9.64 -52.04
C LYS A 174 -23.60 9.76 -52.78
N THR A 175 -22.94 8.64 -53.05
CA THR A 175 -21.76 8.63 -53.95
C THR A 175 -22.20 8.84 -55.39
N VAL A 176 -21.78 9.95 -55.99
CA VAL A 176 -21.92 10.21 -57.43
C VAL A 176 -20.66 9.70 -58.13
N TYR A 177 -20.77 8.59 -58.87
CA TYR A 177 -19.69 8.10 -59.72
C TYR A 177 -19.61 8.96 -60.99
N LEU A 178 -18.44 9.55 -61.24
CA LEU A 178 -18.17 10.32 -62.46
C LEU A 178 -17.40 9.42 -63.43
N GLU A 179 -18.13 8.70 -64.28
CA GLU A 179 -17.55 7.84 -65.31
C GLU A 179 -16.94 8.72 -66.43
N LYS A 180 -15.62 8.81 -66.47
CA LYS A 180 -14.90 9.38 -67.61
C LYS A 180 -14.61 8.26 -68.61
N PRO A 181 -15.09 8.32 -69.86
CA PRO A 181 -14.75 7.33 -70.88
C PRO A 181 -13.27 7.51 -71.26
N VAL A 182 -12.41 6.65 -70.74
CA VAL A 182 -11.03 6.55 -71.23
C VAL A 182 -11.07 5.80 -72.56
N PRO A 183 -10.46 6.34 -73.65
CA PRO A 183 -10.46 5.68 -74.94
C PRO A 183 -9.82 4.28 -74.81
N PRO A 184 -10.54 3.19 -75.16
CA PRO A 184 -10.07 1.83 -74.92
C PRO A 184 -8.75 1.54 -75.63
N LYS A 185 -8.49 2.20 -76.77
CA LYS A 185 -7.25 2.04 -77.55
C LYS A 185 -5.99 2.41 -76.77
N ALA A 186 -6.00 3.55 -76.06
CA ALA A 186 -4.82 4.00 -75.31
C ALA A 186 -4.49 3.07 -74.14
N LEU A 187 -5.51 2.46 -73.52
CA LEU A 187 -5.32 1.46 -72.47
C LEU A 187 -4.83 0.13 -73.04
N HIS A 188 -5.39 -0.33 -74.16
CA HIS A 188 -4.94 -1.56 -74.81
C HIS A 188 -3.48 -1.46 -75.27
N ASP A 189 -3.10 -0.33 -75.87
CA ASP A 189 -1.71 -0.09 -76.29
C ASP A 189 -0.77 -0.06 -75.09
N ARG A 190 -1.20 0.52 -73.97
CA ARG A 190 -0.41 0.54 -72.72
C ARG A 190 -0.28 -0.86 -72.11
N ILE A 191 -1.36 -1.63 -72.06
CA ILE A 191 -1.35 -3.02 -71.57
C ILE A 191 -0.39 -3.85 -72.41
N LYS A 192 -0.50 -3.78 -73.74
CA LYS A 192 0.38 -4.51 -74.66
C LYS A 192 1.87 -4.17 -74.47
N ARG A 193 2.20 -2.88 -74.25
CA ARG A 193 3.58 -2.47 -73.93
C ARG A 193 4.06 -3.05 -72.60
N LEU A 194 3.23 -2.98 -71.56
CA LEU A 194 3.57 -3.52 -70.25
C LEU A 194 3.73 -5.04 -70.26
N GLU A 195 2.94 -5.75 -71.06
CA GLU A 195 3.10 -7.19 -71.26
C GLU A 195 4.42 -7.55 -71.97
N GLN A 196 4.79 -6.78 -73.01
CA GLN A 196 6.08 -6.95 -73.69
C GLN A 196 7.27 -6.67 -72.76
N ASP A 197 7.19 -5.61 -71.96
CA ASP A 197 8.24 -5.27 -70.99
C ASP A 197 8.36 -6.36 -69.91
N ASN A 198 7.25 -6.92 -69.43
CA ASN A 198 7.27 -8.03 -68.49
C ASN A 198 7.89 -9.30 -69.10
N GLN A 199 7.55 -9.64 -70.35
CA GLN A 199 8.17 -10.78 -71.06
C GLN A 199 9.68 -10.59 -71.18
N ARG A 200 10.12 -9.40 -71.58
CA ARG A 200 11.55 -9.07 -71.68
C ARG A 200 12.27 -9.19 -70.33
N LEU A 201 11.63 -8.76 -69.23
CA LEU A 201 12.21 -8.89 -67.89
C LEU A 201 12.32 -10.35 -67.46
N ILE A 202 11.34 -11.20 -67.82
CA ILE A 202 11.39 -12.64 -67.54
C ILE A 202 12.54 -13.29 -68.31
N GLU A 203 12.71 -12.97 -69.59
CA GLU A 203 13.82 -13.46 -70.42
C GLU A 203 15.18 -13.06 -69.83
N LEU A 204 15.35 -11.78 -69.49
CA LEU A 204 16.60 -11.27 -68.91
C LEU A 204 16.91 -11.92 -67.55
N ASN A 205 15.88 -12.19 -66.74
CA ASN A 205 16.03 -12.89 -65.48
C ASN A 205 16.44 -14.36 -65.70
N ALA A 206 15.85 -15.03 -66.69
CA ALA A 206 16.23 -16.40 -67.05
C ALA A 206 17.68 -16.48 -67.55
N GLU A 207 18.12 -15.52 -68.38
CA GLU A 207 19.51 -15.39 -68.82
C GLU A 207 20.46 -15.14 -67.63
N TYR A 208 20.07 -14.28 -66.70
CA TYR A 208 20.84 -14.03 -65.48
C TYR A 208 21.04 -15.32 -64.67
N TYR A 209 19.96 -16.06 -64.36
CA TYR A 209 20.08 -17.32 -63.61
C TYR A 209 20.93 -18.36 -64.34
N LYS A 210 20.78 -18.49 -65.66
CA LYS A 210 21.61 -19.39 -66.46
C LYS A 210 23.09 -19.03 -66.34
N SER A 211 23.43 -17.74 -66.47
CA SER A 211 24.83 -17.26 -66.35
C SER A 211 25.42 -17.53 -64.96
N VAL A 212 24.60 -17.42 -63.89
CA VAL A 212 25.01 -17.72 -62.52
C VAL A 212 25.28 -19.21 -62.34
N VAL A 213 24.39 -20.07 -62.85
CA VAL A 213 24.57 -21.53 -62.82
C VAL A 213 25.84 -21.93 -63.59
N ASP A 214 26.04 -21.40 -64.79
CA ASP A 214 27.24 -21.66 -65.60
C ASP A 214 28.52 -21.24 -64.85
N LEU A 215 28.50 -20.07 -64.19
CA LEU A 215 29.61 -19.61 -63.35
C LEU A 215 29.87 -20.57 -62.18
N HIS A 216 28.82 -21.04 -61.50
CA HIS A 216 28.97 -22.02 -60.41
C HIS A 216 29.52 -23.35 -60.91
N GLN A 217 29.06 -23.83 -62.06
CA GLN A 217 29.61 -25.03 -62.70
C GLN A 217 31.09 -24.85 -63.06
N LEU A 218 31.47 -23.69 -63.62
CA LEU A 218 32.88 -23.37 -63.90
C LEU A 218 33.73 -23.34 -62.62
N LYS A 219 33.20 -22.82 -61.51
CA LYS A 219 33.88 -22.85 -60.20
C LYS A 219 34.05 -24.28 -59.68
N LEU A 220 33.02 -25.12 -59.80
CA LEU A 220 33.10 -26.54 -59.41
C LEU A 220 34.09 -27.30 -60.28
N ASN A 221 34.04 -27.14 -61.61
CA ASN A 221 34.98 -27.75 -62.54
C ASN A 221 36.42 -27.30 -62.23
N ARG A 222 36.63 -26.02 -61.93
CA ARG A 222 37.94 -25.51 -61.50
C ARG A 222 38.41 -26.12 -60.18
N ALA A 223 37.52 -26.25 -59.19
CA ALA A 223 37.84 -26.88 -57.92
C ALA A 223 38.16 -28.37 -58.08
N GLN A 224 37.50 -29.06 -59.01
CA GLN A 224 37.77 -30.46 -59.34
C GLN A 224 39.05 -30.65 -60.18
N SER A 225 39.39 -29.69 -61.03
CA SER A 225 40.59 -29.74 -61.89
C SER A 225 41.87 -29.29 -61.20
N LEU A 226 41.79 -28.60 -60.05
CA LEU A 226 42.98 -28.36 -59.23
C LEU A 226 43.33 -29.68 -58.52
N PRO A 227 44.51 -30.29 -58.77
CA PRO A 227 44.95 -31.41 -57.97
C PRO A 227 45.02 -30.94 -56.51
N SER A 228 44.43 -31.72 -55.61
CA SER A 228 44.36 -31.48 -54.16
C SER A 228 45.77 -31.37 -53.56
N SER A 229 46.40 -30.20 -53.69
CA SER A 229 47.63 -29.78 -53.00
C SER A 229 47.93 -28.31 -53.36
N GLY A 230 47.45 -27.37 -52.55
CA GLY A 230 47.78 -25.95 -52.68
C GLY A 230 46.85 -25.04 -51.85
N PRO A 231 47.37 -24.02 -51.16
CA PRO A 231 46.64 -23.31 -50.11
C PRO A 231 45.44 -22.54 -50.67
N ILE A 232 44.36 -22.52 -49.88
CA ILE A 232 43.11 -21.81 -50.15
C ILE A 232 43.42 -20.32 -50.30
N ILE A 233 43.41 -19.81 -51.53
CA ILE A 233 43.44 -18.37 -51.80
C ILE A 233 42.06 -17.82 -51.42
N THR A 234 42.01 -17.07 -50.31
CA THR A 234 40.82 -16.37 -49.86
C THR A 234 40.34 -15.39 -50.95
N PRO A 235 39.02 -15.23 -51.13
CA PRO A 235 38.46 -14.53 -52.29
C PRO A 235 38.83 -13.05 -52.39
N GLU A 236 39.33 -12.43 -51.33
CA GLU A 236 39.61 -10.98 -51.25
C GLU A 236 40.74 -10.48 -52.16
N ASP A 237 41.60 -11.36 -52.68
CA ASP A 237 42.81 -10.92 -53.40
C ASP A 237 42.69 -10.93 -54.94
N THR A 238 41.52 -11.27 -55.48
CA THR A 238 41.37 -11.29 -56.95
C THR A 238 41.41 -9.87 -57.54
N PRO A 239 42.22 -9.60 -58.59
CA PRO A 239 42.37 -8.26 -59.19
C PRO A 239 41.04 -7.62 -59.61
N ARG A 240 40.07 -8.45 -60.00
CA ARG A 240 38.72 -8.02 -60.41
C ARG A 240 37.90 -7.46 -59.24
N GLN A 241 38.01 -8.01 -58.04
CA GLN A 241 37.32 -7.48 -56.85
C GLN A 241 37.92 -6.15 -56.39
N ARG A 242 39.25 -5.98 -56.49
CA ARG A 242 39.90 -4.68 -56.27
C ARG A 242 39.37 -3.60 -57.22
N LEU A 243 39.11 -3.97 -58.46
CA LEU A 243 38.59 -3.05 -59.47
C LEU A 243 37.12 -2.69 -59.22
N ILE A 244 36.29 -3.66 -58.81
CA ILE A 244 34.89 -3.43 -58.42
C ILE A 244 34.82 -2.52 -57.16
N LYS A 245 35.65 -2.77 -56.16
CA LYS A 245 35.69 -1.92 -54.95
C LYS A 245 36.07 -0.48 -55.29
N LYS A 246 37.04 -0.27 -56.19
CA LYS A 246 37.39 1.07 -56.70
C LYS A 246 36.27 1.76 -57.49
N LEU A 247 35.32 1.02 -58.06
CA LEU A 247 34.20 1.58 -58.82
C LEU A 247 32.97 1.86 -57.94
N ILE A 248 32.81 1.14 -56.83
CA ILE A 248 31.72 1.34 -55.86
C ILE A 248 32.08 2.45 -54.84
N ASP A 249 33.36 2.61 -54.49
CA ASP A 249 33.84 3.67 -53.56
C ASP A 249 34.00 5.06 -54.25
N ARG A 250 33.22 5.35 -55.30
CA ARG A 250 33.10 6.68 -55.95
C ARG A 250 31.66 7.17 -55.87
#